data_AF-S2R877-F1
#
_entry.id   AF-S2R877-F1
#
_cell.length_a   1.000
_cell.length_b   1.000
_cell.length_c   1.000
_cell.angle_alpha   90.00
_cell.angle_beta   90.00
_cell.angle_gamma   90.00
#
_symmetry.space_group_name_H-M   'P 1'
#
loop_
_entity.id
_entity.type
_entity.pdbx_description
1 polymer ?
#
loop_
_entity_poly.entity_id
_entity_poly.type
_entity_poly.pdbx_seq_one_letter_code
_entity_poly.pdbx_strand_id
1 'polypeptide(L)'
;SNYRKRVGNQYFSLKDDHAKIGALMFRNAFSKVQFDLEEGMKVLVVGRVSLYEPSGEYRLIVEHLEPDGVGALYQAFEQLKKKLSAEGLFDRNQRPLPLFPKRVAVVTSPSGAVIQDIMTTVARRYPILQLTLFPAVVQGDQAADSLVKRLNQIKAIGGFDAVIIGRGGGSIEDLW
;
A
#
# COMPACT_ATOMS: atom_id res chain seq x y z
N SER A 1 -0.98 -24.31 12.70
CA SER A 1 -0.88 -25.38 13.72
C SER A 1 0.57 -25.67 14.06
N ASN A 2 0.82 -26.42 15.15
CA ASN A 2 2.12 -26.93 15.60
C ASN A 2 3.26 -25.89 15.61
N TYR A 3 2.89 -24.63 15.85
CA TYR A 3 3.84 -23.53 15.92
C TYR A 3 4.49 -23.53 17.30
N ARG A 4 5.82 -23.43 17.31
CA ARG A 4 6.61 -23.19 18.52
C ARG A 4 7.68 -22.19 18.16
N LYS A 5 7.70 -21.06 18.87
CA LYS A 5 8.67 -19.97 18.65
C LYS A 5 10.10 -20.48 18.80
N ARG A 6 10.95 -20.23 17.81
CA ARG A 6 12.38 -20.57 17.80
C ARG A 6 13.23 -19.32 17.67
N VAL A 7 14.50 -19.39 18.08
CA VAL A 7 15.47 -18.28 17.97
C VAL A 7 15.88 -17.99 16.51
N GLY A 8 15.62 -18.92 15.58
CA GLY A 8 16.01 -18.83 14.17
C GLY A 8 14.82 -18.85 13.21
N ASN A 9 14.91 -19.69 12.18
CA ASN A 9 13.82 -19.89 11.24
C ASN A 9 12.61 -20.49 11.96
N GLN A 10 11.42 -20.03 11.56
CA GLN A 10 10.16 -20.56 12.07
C GLN A 10 9.67 -21.67 11.16
N TYR A 11 9.17 -22.73 11.79
CA TYR A 11 8.58 -23.87 11.12
C TYR A 11 7.21 -24.12 11.72
N PHE A 12 6.19 -24.18 10.88
CA PHE A 12 4.82 -24.45 11.28
C PHE A 12 4.07 -25.14 10.16
N SER A 13 2.80 -25.45 10.37
CA SER A 13 1.95 -25.91 9.29
C SER A 13 0.71 -25.05 9.17
N LEU A 14 0.35 -24.77 7.92
CA LEU A 14 -0.92 -24.15 7.57
C LEU A 14 -1.90 -25.27 7.25
N LYS A 15 -3.13 -25.12 7.74
CA LYS A 15 -4.20 -26.08 7.56
C LYS A 15 -5.45 -25.34 7.11
N ASP A 16 -6.15 -25.92 6.16
CA ASP A 16 -7.54 -25.61 5.86
C ASP A 16 -8.42 -26.83 6.19
N ASP A 17 -9.67 -26.84 5.71
CA ASP A 17 -10.65 -27.89 6.01
C ASP A 17 -10.29 -29.26 5.39
N HIS A 18 -9.44 -29.31 4.38
CA HIS A 18 -9.19 -30.52 3.58
C HIS A 18 -7.71 -30.89 3.45
N ALA A 19 -6.80 -29.96 3.76
CA ALA A 19 -5.39 -30.10 3.48
C ALA A 19 -4.51 -29.44 4.54
N LYS A 20 -3.23 -29.85 4.51
CA LYS A 20 -2.17 -29.30 5.34
C LYS A 20 -0.93 -29.12 4.49
N ILE A 21 -0.26 -27.98 4.66
CA ILE A 21 1.06 -27.74 4.06
C ILE A 21 2.07 -27.31 5.13
N GLY A 22 3.31 -27.82 5.00
CA GLY A 22 4.43 -27.38 5.83
C GLY A 22 4.90 -25.99 5.38
N ALA A 23 5.15 -25.11 6.35
CA ALA A 23 5.59 -23.75 6.11
C ALA A 23 6.92 -23.46 6.81
N LEU A 24 7.80 -22.75 6.11
CA LEU A 24 9.08 -22.25 6.59
C LEU A 24 9.11 -20.74 6.42
N MET A 25 9.36 -20.01 7.51
CA MET A 25 9.66 -18.59 7.47
C MET A 25 11.09 -18.34 7.95
N PHE A 26 11.92 -17.76 7.09
CA PHE A 26 13.31 -17.45 7.44
C PHE A 26 13.37 -16.38 8.53
N ARG A 27 14.41 -16.41 9.37
CA ARG A 27 14.60 -15.45 10.47
C ARG A 27 14.46 -13.99 10.01
N ASN A 28 15.02 -13.64 8.86
CA ASN A 28 14.98 -12.27 8.32
C ASN A 28 13.58 -11.82 7.87
N ALA A 29 12.73 -12.76 7.43
CA ALA A 29 11.33 -12.47 7.13
C ALA A 29 10.53 -12.40 8.43
N PHE A 30 10.74 -13.36 9.34
CA PHE A 30 10.03 -13.42 10.62
C PHE A 30 10.31 -12.21 11.52
N SER A 31 11.53 -11.64 11.47
CA SER A 31 11.85 -10.42 12.22
C SER A 31 11.05 -9.18 11.78
N LYS A 32 10.37 -9.23 10.63
CA LYS A 32 9.48 -8.15 10.15
C LYS A 32 8.04 -8.33 10.62
N VAL A 33 7.68 -9.49 11.15
CA VAL A 33 6.34 -9.77 11.66
C VAL A 33 6.15 -8.98 12.95
N GLN A 34 5.18 -8.06 12.96
CA GLN A 34 4.95 -7.12 14.06
C GLN A 34 3.97 -7.64 15.13
N PHE A 35 3.65 -8.93 15.12
CA PHE A 35 2.77 -9.56 16.10
C PHE A 35 3.33 -10.88 16.58
N ASP A 36 2.87 -11.32 17.75
CA ASP A 36 3.21 -12.64 18.25
C ASP A 36 2.32 -13.70 17.58
N LEU A 37 2.95 -14.51 16.73
CA LEU A 37 2.28 -15.64 16.11
C LEU A 37 1.97 -16.70 17.17
N GLU A 38 0.73 -17.20 17.17
CA GLU A 38 0.27 -18.21 18.13
C GLU A 38 -0.25 -19.47 17.44
N GLU A 39 -0.23 -20.60 18.16
CA GLU A 39 -0.86 -21.82 17.66
C GLU A 39 -2.39 -21.67 17.62
N GLY A 40 -3.00 -22.05 16.49
CA GLY A 40 -4.45 -21.93 16.30
C GLY A 40 -4.87 -20.60 15.68
N MET A 41 -3.96 -19.64 15.56
CA MET A 41 -4.20 -18.38 14.87
C MET A 41 -4.50 -18.62 13.39
N LYS A 42 -5.53 -17.94 12.88
CA LYS A 42 -5.80 -17.82 11.45
C LYS A 42 -4.91 -16.72 10.89
N VAL A 43 -4.30 -16.97 9.73
CA VAL A 43 -3.30 -16.07 9.15
C VAL A 43 -3.42 -16.02 7.63
N LEU A 44 -3.12 -14.85 7.06
CA LEU A 44 -2.88 -14.67 5.63
C LEU A 44 -1.39 -14.78 5.37
N VAL A 45 -1.00 -15.53 4.33
CA VAL A 45 0.41 -15.74 3.99
C VAL A 45 0.67 -15.50 2.52
N VAL A 46 1.83 -14.92 2.21
CA VAL A 46 2.37 -14.82 0.85
C VAL A 46 3.73 -15.49 0.83
N GLY A 47 3.99 -16.26 -0.22
CA GLY A 47 5.23 -17.00 -0.34
C GLY A 47 5.28 -17.83 -1.61
N ARG A 48 6.27 -18.71 -1.66
CA ARG A 48 6.56 -19.57 -2.81
C ARG A 48 6.62 -21.03 -2.41
N VAL A 49 6.11 -21.89 -3.28
CA VAL A 49 6.19 -23.35 -3.10
C VAL A 49 7.60 -23.81 -3.44
N SER A 50 8.17 -24.68 -2.60
CA SER A 50 9.49 -25.26 -2.74
C SER A 50 9.43 -26.75 -2.45
N LEU A 51 10.21 -27.54 -3.19
CA LEU A 51 10.36 -28.98 -2.96
C LEU A 51 11.56 -29.22 -2.04
N TYR A 52 11.35 -29.92 -0.93
CA TYR A 52 12.46 -30.37 -0.09
C TYR A 52 12.99 -31.70 -0.63
N GLU A 53 14.07 -31.62 -1.41
CA GLU A 53 14.65 -32.73 -2.18
C GLU A 53 14.87 -34.02 -1.39
N PRO A 54 15.36 -34.01 -0.12
CA PRO A 54 15.62 -35.24 0.61
C PRO A 54 14.38 -36.07 0.93
N SER A 55 13.20 -35.44 1.06
CA SER A 55 11.94 -36.14 1.36
C SER A 55 10.90 -36.04 0.25
N GLY A 56 11.18 -35.30 -0.83
CA GLY A 56 10.23 -35.05 -1.91
C GLY A 56 8.97 -34.29 -1.48
N GLU A 57 8.98 -33.63 -0.32
CA GLU A 57 7.81 -32.94 0.22
C GLU A 57 7.74 -31.48 -0.27
N TYR A 58 6.55 -31.06 -0.69
CA TYR A 58 6.27 -29.66 -0.95
C TYR A 58 6.14 -28.86 0.36
N ARG A 59 6.75 -27.68 0.38
CA ARG A 59 6.69 -26.72 1.49
C ARG A 59 6.48 -25.31 0.97
N LEU A 60 5.77 -24.50 1.74
CA LEU A 60 5.64 -23.07 1.48
C LEU A 60 6.77 -22.33 2.19
N ILE A 61 7.60 -21.62 1.43
CA ILE A 61 8.51 -20.62 1.98
C ILE A 61 7.70 -19.34 2.13
N VAL A 62 7.40 -18.97 3.37
CA VAL A 62 6.61 -17.79 3.72
C VAL A 62 7.52 -16.56 3.71
N GLU A 63 7.14 -15.59 2.90
CA GLU A 63 7.84 -14.31 2.75
C GLU A 63 7.09 -13.20 3.51
N HIS A 64 5.76 -13.28 3.58
CA HIS A 64 4.88 -12.37 4.32
C HIS A 64 3.81 -13.14 5.12
N LEU A 65 3.47 -12.64 6.31
CA LEU A 65 2.54 -13.29 7.24
C LEU A 65 1.80 -12.25 8.09
N GLU A 66 0.46 -12.32 8.10
CA GLU A 66 -0.43 -11.40 8.82
C GLU A 66 -1.56 -12.15 9.54
N PRO A 67 -2.12 -11.62 10.66
CA PRO A 67 -3.27 -12.22 11.31
C PRO A 67 -4.53 -12.08 10.46
N ASP A 68 -5.35 -13.12 10.44
CA ASP A 68 -6.70 -13.05 9.90
C ASP A 68 -7.56 -12.15 10.81
N GLY A 69 -8.04 -11.03 10.27
CA GLY A 69 -8.57 -9.90 11.06
C GLY A 69 -8.49 -8.54 10.37
N VAL A 70 -7.67 -8.44 9.31
CA VAL A 70 -7.75 -7.39 8.26
C VAL A 70 -9.19 -7.25 7.72
N GLY A 71 -10.04 -8.28 7.84
CA GLY A 71 -11.45 -8.23 7.49
C GLY A 71 -12.23 -7.08 8.16
N ALA A 72 -11.94 -6.70 9.40
CA ALA A 72 -12.62 -5.58 10.06
C ALA A 72 -12.23 -4.22 9.44
N LEU A 73 -10.95 -4.03 9.12
CA LEU A 73 -10.46 -2.83 8.44
C LEU A 73 -10.94 -2.77 6.99
N TYR A 74 -10.90 -3.90 6.28
CA TYR A 74 -11.46 -4.03 4.94
C TYR A 74 -12.98 -3.76 4.94
N GLN A 75 -13.70 -4.25 5.95
CA GLN A 75 -15.12 -3.96 6.14
C GLN A 75 -15.36 -2.49 6.45
N ALA A 76 -14.53 -1.85 7.29
CA ALA A 76 -14.60 -0.41 7.56
C ALA A 76 -14.31 0.42 6.29
N PHE A 77 -13.33 -0.01 5.48
CA PHE A 77 -13.02 0.58 4.19
C PHE A 77 -14.21 0.45 3.21
N GLU A 78 -14.80 -0.73 3.07
CA GLU A 78 -15.97 -0.96 2.22
C GLU A 78 -17.20 -0.16 2.69
N GLN A 79 -17.41 -0.04 4.01
CA GLN A 79 -18.46 0.82 4.58
C GLN A 79 -18.21 2.30 4.27
N LEU A 80 -16.98 2.77 4.46
CA LEU A 80 -16.59 4.14 4.16
C LEU A 80 -16.76 4.44 2.67
N LYS A 81 -16.30 3.54 1.80
CA LYS A 81 -16.47 3.66 0.35
C LYS A 81 -17.94 3.72 -0.04
N LYS A 82 -18.80 2.85 0.50
CA LYS A 82 -20.26 2.91 0.26
C LYS A 82 -20.87 4.23 0.73
N LYS A 83 -20.47 4.72 1.91
CA LYS A 83 -20.92 6.02 2.44
C LYS A 83 -20.53 7.18 1.51
N LEU A 84 -19.26 7.29 1.16
CA LEU A 84 -18.76 8.36 0.27
C LEU A 84 -19.37 8.27 -1.14
N SER A 85 -19.65 7.05 -1.62
CA SER A 85 -20.36 6.83 -2.88
C SER A 85 -21.82 7.29 -2.80
N ALA A 86 -22.51 7.03 -1.70
CA ALA A 86 -23.88 7.50 -1.48
C ALA A 86 -23.96 9.03 -1.34
N GLU A 87 -22.90 9.67 -0.83
CA GLU A 87 -22.74 11.14 -0.85
C GLU A 87 -22.44 11.70 -2.26
N GLY A 88 -22.32 10.82 -3.27
CA GLY A 88 -22.07 11.15 -4.67
C GLY A 88 -20.66 11.70 -4.92
N LEU A 89 -19.71 11.49 -4.01
CA LEU A 89 -18.39 12.12 -4.09
C LEU A 89 -17.54 11.59 -5.26
N PHE A 90 -17.77 10.34 -5.68
CA PHE A 90 -17.06 9.73 -6.81
C PHE A 90 -17.63 10.15 -8.18
N ASP A 91 -18.90 10.55 -8.23
CA ASP A 91 -19.58 10.95 -9.46
C ASP A 91 -19.51 12.48 -9.71
N ARG A 92 -18.96 13.24 -8.76
CA ARG A 92 -18.82 14.70 -8.89
C ARG A 92 -17.83 15.07 -9.99
N ASN A 93 -18.37 15.70 -11.04
CA ASN A 93 -17.71 16.58 -12.01
C ASN A 93 -16.23 16.29 -12.25
N GLN A 94 -15.96 15.18 -12.95
CA GLN A 94 -14.65 14.93 -13.54
C GLN A 94 -14.38 16.03 -14.57
N ARG A 95 -13.59 17.03 -14.18
CA ARG A 95 -13.15 18.05 -15.12
C ARG A 95 -12.29 17.36 -16.18
N PRO A 96 -12.56 17.57 -17.48
CA PRO A 96 -11.74 16.98 -18.52
C PRO A 96 -10.30 17.48 -18.35
N LEU A 97 -9.36 16.56 -18.32
CA LEU A 97 -7.95 16.92 -18.32
C LEU A 97 -7.54 17.33 -19.74
N PRO A 98 -6.75 18.40 -19.88
CA PRO A 98 -6.22 18.77 -21.19
C PRO A 98 -5.30 17.67 -21.71
N LEU A 99 -5.36 17.38 -23.01
CA LEU A 99 -4.52 16.34 -23.64
C LEU A 99 -3.03 16.66 -23.49
N PHE A 100 -2.67 17.94 -23.53
CA PHE A 100 -1.29 18.42 -23.49
C PHE A 100 -1.15 19.49 -22.41
N PRO A 101 -1.12 19.08 -21.12
CA PRO A 101 -0.87 20.02 -20.03
C PRO A 101 0.52 20.65 -20.21
N LYS A 102 0.66 21.92 -19.84
CA LYS A 102 1.93 22.66 -19.86
C LYS A 102 2.45 22.90 -18.44
N ARG A 103 1.56 23.15 -17.48
CA ARG A 103 1.90 23.40 -16.08
C ARG A 103 1.08 22.51 -15.16
N VAL A 104 1.75 21.69 -14.36
CA VAL A 104 1.12 20.76 -13.43
C VAL A 104 1.63 21.02 -12.02
N ALA A 105 0.70 21.19 -11.08
CA ALA A 105 1.02 21.25 -9.67
C ALA A 105 1.12 19.82 -9.12
N VAL A 106 2.14 19.55 -8.31
CA VAL A 106 2.32 18.25 -7.66
C VAL A 106 2.23 18.44 -6.16
N VAL A 107 1.27 17.79 -5.51
CA VAL A 107 1.05 17.82 -4.06
C VAL A 107 1.48 16.46 -3.49
N THR A 108 2.64 16.42 -2.85
CA THR A 108 3.22 15.21 -2.26
C THR A 108 4.22 15.59 -1.17
N SER A 109 4.73 14.61 -0.41
CA SER A 109 5.89 14.84 0.47
C SER A 109 7.12 15.27 -0.35
N PRO A 110 7.95 16.20 0.18
CA PRO A 110 9.16 16.64 -0.52
C PRO A 110 10.25 15.56 -0.52
N SER A 111 10.19 14.63 0.44
CA SER A 111 11.03 13.44 0.53
C SER A 111 10.18 12.20 0.23
N GLY A 112 10.56 11.42 -0.78
CA GLY A 112 9.88 10.17 -1.10
C GLY A 112 10.16 9.67 -2.52
N ALA A 113 9.95 8.38 -2.74
CA ALA A 113 10.09 7.76 -4.07
C ALA A 113 9.10 8.36 -5.09
N VAL A 114 7.89 8.73 -4.65
CA VAL A 114 6.82 9.23 -5.53
C VAL A 114 7.21 10.49 -6.28
N ILE A 115 7.84 11.47 -5.62
CA ILE A 115 8.26 12.70 -6.32
C ILE A 115 9.38 12.41 -7.32
N GLN A 116 10.29 11.49 -6.99
CA GLN A 116 11.35 11.07 -7.92
C GLN A 116 10.76 10.34 -9.13
N ASP A 117 9.82 9.42 -8.91
CA ASP A 117 9.15 8.68 -9.99
C ASP A 117 8.39 9.63 -10.93
N ILE A 118 7.69 10.63 -10.40
CA ILE A 118 7.03 11.66 -11.19
C ILE A 118 8.06 12.42 -12.02
N MET A 119 9.13 12.92 -11.39
CA MET A 119 10.17 13.70 -12.07
C MET A 119 10.87 12.89 -13.18
N THR A 120 11.31 11.67 -12.88
CA THR A 120 11.99 10.79 -13.84
C THR A 120 11.07 10.38 -14.98
N THR A 121 9.79 10.10 -14.69
CA THR A 121 8.82 9.73 -15.72
C THR A 121 8.53 10.90 -16.66
N VAL A 122 8.35 12.10 -16.12
CA VAL A 122 8.09 13.31 -16.90
C VAL A 122 9.31 13.68 -17.74
N ALA A 123 10.51 13.68 -17.15
CA ALA A 123 11.75 13.96 -17.88
C ALA A 123 11.96 13.00 -19.08
N ARG A 124 11.59 11.72 -18.91
CA ARG A 124 11.75 10.71 -19.97
C ARG A 124 10.64 10.77 -21.03
N ARG A 125 9.38 11.00 -20.64
CA ARG A 125 8.22 10.82 -21.53
C ARG A 125 7.62 12.12 -22.05
N TYR A 126 7.74 13.22 -21.31
CA TYR A 126 7.11 14.49 -21.65
C TYR A 126 7.87 15.69 -21.04
N PRO A 127 9.12 15.94 -21.50
CA PRO A 127 10.06 16.89 -20.86
C PRO A 127 9.64 18.36 -20.95
N ILE A 128 8.67 18.70 -21.80
CA ILE A 128 8.14 20.06 -21.93
C ILE A 128 7.17 20.45 -20.80
N LEU A 129 6.76 19.49 -19.98
CA LEU A 129 5.86 19.72 -18.85
C LEU A 129 6.58 20.43 -17.71
N GLN A 130 6.04 21.57 -17.27
CA GLN A 130 6.51 22.26 -16.09
C GLN A 130 5.83 21.69 -14.85
N LEU A 131 6.64 21.13 -13.95
CA LEU A 131 6.19 20.65 -12.65
C LEU A 131 6.44 21.71 -11.58
N THR A 132 5.47 21.94 -10.70
CA THR A 132 5.65 22.76 -9.50
C THR A 132 5.25 21.95 -8.28
N LEU A 133 6.21 21.71 -7.38
CA LEU A 133 5.98 20.96 -6.15
C LEU A 133 5.36 21.85 -5.07
N PHE A 134 4.28 21.35 -4.46
CA PHE A 134 3.63 21.89 -3.28
C PHE A 134 3.76 20.86 -2.14
N PRO A 135 4.76 21.01 -1.25
CA PRO A 135 5.01 20.05 -0.18
C PRO A 135 3.82 19.91 0.77
N ALA A 136 3.33 18.68 0.95
CA ALA A 136 2.20 18.37 1.83
C ALA A 136 2.47 17.12 2.67
N VAL A 137 1.82 17.06 3.83
CA VAL A 137 1.61 15.82 4.57
C VAL A 137 0.53 15.03 3.83
N VAL A 138 0.84 13.77 3.51
CA VAL A 138 -0.01 12.90 2.67
C VAL A 138 -0.51 11.65 3.40
N GLN A 139 -0.14 11.51 4.67
CA GLN A 139 -0.49 10.38 5.54
C GLN A 139 -0.76 10.85 6.97
N GLY A 140 -1.58 10.10 7.71
CA GLY A 140 -2.00 10.42 9.07
C GLY A 140 -3.07 11.51 9.17
N ASP A 141 -3.49 11.82 10.38
CA ASP A 141 -4.64 12.69 10.67
C ASP A 141 -4.52 14.11 10.10
N GLN A 142 -3.29 14.61 9.95
CA GLN A 142 -3.01 15.96 9.44
C GLN A 142 -3.02 16.03 7.89
N ALA A 143 -3.18 14.90 7.21
CA ALA A 143 -3.11 14.84 5.75
C ALA A 143 -4.24 15.64 5.10
N ALA A 144 -5.49 15.48 5.57
CA ALA A 144 -6.64 16.14 4.98
C ALA A 144 -6.48 17.68 4.99
N ASP A 145 -6.16 18.26 6.15
CA ASP A 145 -5.96 19.70 6.30
C ASP A 145 -4.76 20.20 5.48
N SER A 146 -3.66 19.45 5.47
CA SER A 146 -2.48 19.79 4.66
C SER A 146 -2.79 19.80 3.17
N LEU A 147 -3.52 18.80 2.66
CA LEU A 147 -3.90 18.70 1.25
C LEU A 147 -4.85 19.83 0.85
N VAL A 148 -5.89 20.10 1.65
CA VAL A 148 -6.84 21.18 1.40
C VAL A 148 -6.14 22.54 1.38
N LYS A 149 -5.21 22.78 2.31
CA LYS A 149 -4.41 24.01 2.34
C LYS A 149 -3.61 24.21 1.04
N ARG A 150 -2.97 23.15 0.53
CA ARG A 150 -2.22 23.23 -0.74
C ARG A 150 -3.13 23.40 -1.95
N LEU A 151 -4.27 22.73 -2.00
CA LEU A 151 -5.25 22.90 -3.08
C LEU A 151 -5.79 24.34 -3.14
N ASN A 152 -6.08 24.95 -1.99
CA ASN A 152 -6.47 26.35 -1.92
C ASN A 152 -5.35 27.29 -2.40
N GLN A 153 -4.11 27.00 -2.04
CA GLN A 153 -2.95 27.75 -2.52
C GLN A 153 -2.78 27.66 -4.04
N ILE A 154 -2.91 26.45 -4.61
CA ILE A 154 -2.86 26.22 -6.07
C ILE A 154 -3.97 26.98 -6.77
N LYS A 155 -5.20 26.93 -6.24
CA LYS A 155 -6.35 27.67 -6.77
C LYS A 155 -6.13 29.18 -6.76
N ALA A 156 -5.50 29.71 -5.70
CA ALA A 156 -5.21 31.14 -5.57
C ALA A 156 -4.10 31.62 -6.53
N ILE A 157 -3.05 30.80 -6.75
CA ILE A 157 -1.98 31.13 -7.70
C ILE A 157 -2.47 31.04 -9.15
N GLY A 158 -3.31 30.04 -9.46
CA GLY A 158 -3.83 29.81 -10.80
C GLY A 158 -2.76 29.38 -11.81
N GLY A 159 -3.17 29.22 -13.08
CA GLY A 159 -2.24 28.91 -14.18
C GLY A 159 -1.70 27.47 -14.21
N PHE A 160 -2.38 26.54 -13.53
CA PHE A 160 -2.11 25.10 -13.59
C PHE A 160 -3.20 24.39 -14.38
N ASP A 161 -2.79 23.51 -15.29
CA ASP A 161 -3.65 22.74 -16.17
C ASP A 161 -4.19 21.49 -15.48
N ALA A 162 -3.41 20.92 -14.55
CA ALA A 162 -3.78 19.78 -13.73
C ALA A 162 -3.06 19.80 -12.38
N VAL A 163 -3.57 19.00 -11.45
CA VAL A 163 -2.96 18.75 -10.14
C VAL A 163 -2.76 17.25 -9.97
N ILE A 164 -1.54 16.84 -9.66
CA ILE A 164 -1.21 15.48 -9.23
C ILE A 164 -1.13 15.49 -7.71
N ILE A 165 -1.95 14.67 -7.04
CA ILE A 165 -1.81 14.41 -5.61
C ILE A 165 -1.23 13.02 -5.46
N GLY A 166 -0.04 12.91 -4.89
CA GLY A 166 0.67 11.65 -4.73
C GLY A 166 0.84 11.32 -3.26
N ARG A 167 0.55 10.07 -2.89
CA ARG A 167 0.89 9.52 -1.58
C ARG A 167 2.02 8.50 -1.75
N GLY A 168 3.05 8.58 -0.90
CA GLY A 168 4.05 7.52 -0.76
C GLY A 168 3.47 6.28 -0.09
N GLY A 169 4.04 5.10 -0.38
CA GLY A 169 3.62 3.86 0.27
C GLY A 169 2.56 3.10 -0.54
N GLY A 170 3.06 2.16 -1.33
CA GLY A 170 2.25 1.27 -2.19
C GLY A 170 1.95 -0.08 -1.55
N SER A 171 2.28 -0.28 -0.27
CA SER A 171 1.82 -1.47 0.44
C SER A 171 0.36 -1.26 0.87
N ILE A 172 -0.40 -2.35 0.95
CA ILE A 172 -1.76 -2.29 1.48
C ILE A 172 -1.74 -1.86 2.95
N GLU A 173 -0.67 -2.18 3.68
CA GLU A 173 -0.37 -1.76 5.05
C GLU A 173 -0.34 -0.24 5.20
N ASP A 174 0.12 0.48 4.18
CA ASP A 174 0.14 1.93 4.22
C ASP A 174 -1.26 2.53 4.03
N LEU A 175 -2.25 1.79 3.48
CA LEU A 175 -3.60 2.30 3.14
C LEU A 175 -4.54 2.50 4.34
N TRP A 176 -4.12 2.15 5.56
CA TRP A 176 -4.91 2.26 6.78
C TRP A 176 -4.32 3.27 7.76
#